data_AF-A0A4Z0LHI0-F1
#
_entry.id   AF-A0A4Z0LHI0-F1
#
_cell.length_a   1.000
_cell.length_b   1.000
_cell.length_c   1.000
_cell.angle_alpha   90.00
_cell.angle_beta   90.00
_cell.angle_gamma   90.00
#
_symmetry.space_group_name_H-M   'P 1'
#
loop_
_entity.id
_entity.type
_entity.pdbx_description
1 polymer ?
#
loop_
_entity_poly.entity_id
_entity_poly.type
_entity_poly.pdbx_seq_one_letter_code
_entity_poly.pdbx_strand_id
1 'polypeptide(L)'
;IDPLNTETSTFWQNHGESNDVDPAKIQTEVFRLPSTCFAEENGSIVNSGRWLQWHWKGADAPGIAMTDGEILAGIFLRLRKMYSEQGGANPEQVLNMTWNYTKPYEPASEEVAMESNGKALADLIDPATGAVVVKKGQQLSSFAQLRDDGTTSSGCWIFAGSWTPEGNMMARRDNADPSGLGNTLGWAWAWPLNRRILYNRASADPQGNPWDPKRQLLKWEGGKWAGWDIPDYSAAAPGSDVGPFIVLARM
;
A
#
# COMPACT_ATOMS: atom_id res chain seq x y z
N ILE A 1 -16.26 15.13 -3.96
CA ILE A 1 -14.89 15.51 -3.62
C ILE A 1 -14.12 15.29 -4.90
N ASP A 2 -13.65 16.37 -5.53
CA ASP A 2 -13.01 16.31 -6.84
C ASP A 2 -12.21 17.60 -7.09
N PRO A 3 -11.05 17.56 -7.77
CA PRO A 3 -10.34 18.77 -8.18
C PRO A 3 -11.02 19.53 -9.33
N LEU A 4 -12.03 18.93 -9.99
CA LEU A 4 -12.71 19.49 -11.15
C LEU A 4 -14.24 19.53 -10.98
N ASN A 5 -14.89 20.24 -11.90
CA ASN A 5 -16.32 20.08 -12.11
C ASN A 5 -16.56 18.77 -12.87
N THR A 6 -17.54 17.99 -12.42
CA THR A 6 -17.94 16.73 -13.05
C THR A 6 -19.44 16.71 -13.31
N GLU A 7 -19.87 15.96 -14.33
CA GLU A 7 -21.28 15.78 -14.69
C GLU A 7 -22.08 15.25 -13.49
N THR A 8 -21.51 14.34 -12.71
CA THR A 8 -22.12 13.84 -11.47
C THR A 8 -22.41 14.96 -10.47
N SER A 9 -21.56 15.99 -10.37
CA SER A 9 -21.78 17.11 -9.43
C SER A 9 -22.86 18.09 -9.89
N THR A 10 -23.20 18.08 -11.18
CA THR A 10 -24.18 18.97 -11.80
C THR A 10 -25.33 18.21 -12.46
N PHE A 11 -25.57 16.96 -12.08
CA PHE A 11 -26.65 16.12 -12.65
C PHE A 11 -28.04 16.78 -12.52
N TRP A 12 -28.20 17.66 -11.52
CA TRP A 12 -29.42 18.40 -11.23
C TRP A 12 -29.62 19.64 -12.11
N GLN A 13 -28.63 20.05 -12.92
CA GLN A 13 -28.68 21.22 -13.79
C GLN A 13 -29.09 20.83 -15.22
N ASN A 14 -29.97 21.61 -15.84
CA ASN A 14 -30.29 21.41 -17.26
C ASN A 14 -29.12 21.86 -18.16
N HIS A 15 -28.72 21.01 -19.10
CA HIS A 15 -27.71 21.33 -20.12
C HIS A 15 -28.22 21.02 -21.54
N GLY A 16 -29.48 21.32 -21.84
CA GLY A 16 -30.12 21.00 -23.12
C GLY A 16 -30.17 19.49 -23.35
N GLU A 17 -30.01 19.05 -24.60
CA GLU A 17 -30.05 17.63 -24.97
C GLU A 17 -29.05 16.76 -24.19
N SER A 18 -27.93 17.34 -23.76
CA SER A 18 -26.89 16.62 -23.02
C SER A 18 -27.29 16.25 -21.58
N ASN A 19 -28.21 17.01 -20.97
CA ASN A 19 -28.80 16.69 -19.66
C ASN A 19 -30.14 17.42 -19.51
N ASP A 20 -31.19 16.89 -20.14
CA ASP A 20 -32.51 17.54 -20.18
C ASP A 20 -33.32 17.22 -18.90
N VAL A 21 -33.00 17.93 -17.82
CA VAL A 21 -33.65 17.79 -16.51
C VAL A 21 -34.33 19.08 -16.07
N ASP A 22 -35.28 18.98 -15.13
CA ASP A 22 -35.91 20.12 -14.48
C ASP A 22 -35.40 20.23 -13.03
N PRO A 23 -34.50 21.19 -12.73
CA PRO A 23 -33.90 21.32 -11.40
C PRO A 23 -34.95 21.47 -10.28
N ALA A 24 -36.11 22.09 -10.56
CA ALA A 24 -37.14 22.32 -9.54
C ALA A 24 -37.79 21.02 -9.04
N LYS A 25 -37.66 19.92 -9.80
CA LYS A 25 -38.18 18.60 -9.43
C LYS A 25 -37.17 17.73 -8.68
N ILE A 26 -35.90 18.16 -8.59
CA ILE A 26 -34.83 17.38 -7.98
C ILE A 26 -34.60 17.86 -6.54
N GLN A 27 -34.86 16.99 -5.58
CA GLN A 27 -34.82 17.31 -4.14
C GLN A 27 -33.50 16.94 -3.47
N THR A 28 -32.50 16.47 -4.23
CA THR A 28 -31.22 16.02 -3.70
C THR A 28 -30.40 17.20 -3.21
N GLU A 29 -29.93 17.14 -1.96
CA GLU A 29 -28.92 18.07 -1.45
C GLU A 29 -27.53 17.68 -1.97
N VAL A 30 -26.81 18.62 -2.57
CA VAL A 30 -25.51 18.37 -3.19
C VAL A 30 -24.43 19.23 -2.55
N PHE A 31 -23.43 18.59 -1.95
CA PHE A 31 -22.20 19.23 -1.48
C PHE A 31 -21.07 18.96 -2.46
N ARG A 32 -20.47 20.02 -3.01
CA ARG A 32 -19.26 19.92 -3.84
C ARG A 32 -18.07 20.46 -3.07
N LEU A 33 -17.16 19.57 -2.71
CA LEU A 33 -15.96 19.89 -1.93
C LEU A 33 -14.74 19.81 -2.87
N PRO A 34 -14.00 20.92 -3.06
CA PRO A 34 -12.84 20.94 -3.94
C PRO A 34 -11.66 20.22 -3.29
N SER A 35 -11.09 19.24 -3.98
CA SER A 35 -9.87 18.56 -3.55
C SER A 35 -8.65 18.96 -4.39
N THR A 36 -7.49 18.50 -3.96
CA THR A 36 -6.22 18.50 -4.68
C THR A 36 -6.21 17.54 -5.87
N CYS A 37 -5.23 17.71 -6.76
CA CYS A 37 -4.83 16.74 -7.76
C CYS A 37 -3.47 16.10 -7.45
N PHE A 38 -3.02 15.15 -8.29
CA PHE A 38 -1.78 14.39 -8.08
C PHE A 38 -0.51 15.24 -7.88
N ALA A 39 -0.49 16.48 -8.39
CA ALA A 39 0.67 17.36 -8.32
C ALA A 39 0.74 18.18 -7.03
N GLU A 40 -0.29 18.10 -6.18
CA GLU A 40 -0.48 19.01 -5.03
C GLU A 40 -0.31 18.29 -3.68
N GLU A 41 0.09 17.01 -3.71
CA GLU A 41 0.29 16.16 -2.55
C GLU A 41 1.54 15.27 -2.67
N ASN A 42 2.03 14.80 -1.52
CA ASN A 42 2.91 13.63 -1.47
C ASN A 42 2.05 12.38 -1.36
N GLY A 43 2.50 11.27 -1.91
CA GLY A 43 1.79 10.01 -1.74
C GLY A 43 2.37 8.89 -2.57
N SER A 44 1.69 7.74 -2.55
CA SER A 44 2.06 6.60 -3.40
C SER A 44 0.88 6.13 -4.23
N ILE A 45 1.17 5.70 -5.45
CA ILE A 45 0.23 5.00 -6.33
C ILE A 45 0.85 3.69 -6.81
N VAL A 46 0.00 2.68 -7.05
CA VAL A 46 0.44 1.35 -7.50
C VAL A 46 0.19 1.20 -8.98
N ASN A 47 1.24 1.00 -9.78
CA ASN A 47 1.08 0.75 -11.21
C ASN A 47 0.68 -0.70 -11.51
N SER A 48 0.37 -1.01 -12.77
CA SER A 48 -0.01 -2.37 -13.20
C SER A 48 1.07 -3.43 -12.95
N GLY A 49 2.34 -3.02 -12.83
CA GLY A 49 3.47 -3.89 -12.47
C GLY A 49 3.60 -4.16 -10.98
N ARG A 50 2.64 -3.69 -10.16
CA ARG A 50 2.61 -3.76 -8.68
C ARG A 50 3.60 -2.83 -7.98
N TRP A 51 4.19 -1.88 -8.68
CA TRP A 51 5.17 -0.96 -8.09
C TRP A 51 4.43 0.14 -7.34
N LEU A 52 4.61 0.18 -6.02
CA LEU A 52 4.27 1.32 -5.19
C LEU A 52 5.32 2.39 -5.47
N GLN A 53 4.89 3.49 -6.08
CA GLN A 53 5.76 4.58 -6.48
C GLN A 53 5.39 5.84 -5.71
N TRP A 54 6.38 6.39 -5.00
CA TRP A 54 6.22 7.66 -4.30
C TRP A 54 6.29 8.85 -5.26
N HIS A 55 5.46 9.85 -5.04
CA HIS A 55 5.52 11.15 -5.69
C HIS A 55 5.53 12.27 -4.65
N TRP A 56 5.95 13.46 -5.09
CA TRP A 56 6.13 14.63 -4.24
C TRP A 56 5.26 15.77 -4.72
N LYS A 57 4.76 16.54 -3.77
CA LYS A 57 4.02 17.79 -3.99
C LYS A 57 4.88 18.79 -4.76
N GLY A 58 4.31 19.35 -5.82
CA GLY A 58 4.92 20.40 -6.64
C GLY A 58 4.43 21.81 -6.31
N ALA A 59 3.17 21.97 -5.90
CA ALA A 59 2.56 23.26 -5.56
C ALA A 59 1.39 23.09 -4.59
N ASP A 60 0.92 24.20 -4.00
CA ASP A 60 -0.35 24.23 -3.27
C ASP A 60 -1.55 24.22 -4.22
N ALA A 61 -2.67 23.66 -3.76
CA ALA A 61 -3.90 23.57 -4.52
C ALA A 61 -4.58 24.95 -4.70
N PRO A 62 -5.38 25.15 -5.76
CA PRO A 62 -6.01 26.43 -6.03
C PRO A 62 -7.12 26.78 -5.03
N GLY A 63 -7.20 28.07 -4.69
CA GLY A 63 -8.31 28.62 -3.90
C GLY A 63 -8.36 28.07 -2.48
N ILE A 64 -9.43 27.34 -2.15
CA ILE A 64 -9.66 26.74 -0.83
C ILE A 64 -9.66 25.20 -0.89
N ALA A 65 -9.12 24.62 -1.96
CA ALA A 65 -9.01 23.18 -2.10
C ALA A 65 -8.15 22.58 -0.98
N MET A 66 -8.53 21.40 -0.52
CA MET A 66 -7.86 20.67 0.57
C MET A 66 -7.47 19.28 0.08
N THR A 67 -6.56 18.63 0.78
CA THR A 67 -6.25 17.23 0.49
C THR A 67 -7.47 16.33 0.72
N ASP A 68 -7.56 15.20 0.02
CA ASP A 68 -8.62 14.21 0.27
C ASP A 68 -8.61 13.76 1.74
N GLY A 69 -7.41 13.60 2.32
CA GLY A 69 -7.20 13.26 3.72
C GLY A 69 -7.79 14.29 4.69
N GLU A 70 -7.56 15.58 4.46
CA GLU A 70 -8.12 16.66 5.29
C GLU A 70 -9.66 16.75 5.18
N ILE A 71 -10.21 16.58 3.98
CA ILE A 71 -11.66 16.61 3.77
C ILE A 71 -12.32 15.46 4.55
N LEU A 72 -11.80 14.25 4.41
CA LEU A 72 -12.28 13.08 5.14
C LEU A 72 -12.11 13.24 6.66
N ALA A 73 -10.95 13.74 7.11
CA ALA A 73 -10.70 14.02 8.52
C ALA A 73 -11.71 15.02 9.09
N GLY A 74 -12.00 16.10 8.36
CA GLY A 74 -12.96 17.12 8.75
C GLY A 74 -14.38 16.58 8.91
N ILE A 75 -14.82 15.68 8.04
CA ILE A 75 -16.13 15.02 8.14
C ILE A 75 -16.12 14.02 9.31
N PHE A 76 -15.12 13.14 9.36
CA PHE A 76 -15.03 12.06 10.33
C PHE A 76 -14.93 12.58 11.78
N LEU A 77 -14.10 13.58 12.04
CA LEU A 77 -13.92 14.13 13.39
C LEU A 77 -15.18 14.86 13.90
N ARG A 78 -15.92 15.56 13.01
CA ARG A 78 -17.21 16.18 13.37
C ARG A 78 -18.25 15.11 13.67
N LEU A 79 -18.32 14.07 12.85
CA LEU A 79 -19.21 12.92 13.08
C LEU A 79 -18.89 12.25 14.43
N ARG A 80 -17.61 11.94 14.68
CA ARG A 80 -17.15 11.30 15.92
C ARG A 80 -17.47 12.13 17.16
N LYS A 81 -17.32 13.47 17.07
CA LYS A 81 -17.73 14.40 18.13
C LYS A 81 -19.24 14.31 18.40
N MET A 82 -20.07 14.36 17.35
CA MET A 82 -21.53 14.23 17.51
C MET A 82 -21.91 12.91 18.18
N TYR A 83 -21.33 11.78 17.75
CA TYR A 83 -21.55 10.48 18.37
C TYR A 83 -21.11 10.44 19.85
N SER A 84 -20.00 11.09 20.19
CA SER A 84 -19.53 11.15 21.58
C SER A 84 -20.43 11.98 22.50
N GLU A 85 -21.07 13.02 21.98
CA GLU A 85 -21.93 13.94 22.74
C GLU A 85 -23.38 13.48 22.80
N GLN A 86 -23.88 12.87 21.72
CA GLN A 86 -25.31 12.61 21.50
C GLN A 86 -25.65 11.12 21.49
N GLY A 87 -24.64 10.23 21.49
CA GLY A 87 -24.84 8.81 21.22
C GLY A 87 -25.30 8.58 19.78
N GLY A 88 -26.00 7.47 19.55
CA GLY A 88 -26.53 7.11 18.24
C GLY A 88 -26.63 5.60 18.08
N ALA A 89 -27.01 5.16 16.88
CA ALA A 89 -26.97 3.74 16.54
C ALA A 89 -25.51 3.30 16.36
N ASN A 90 -25.11 2.24 17.05
CA ASN A 90 -23.79 1.60 16.90
C ASN A 90 -22.59 2.58 17.10
N PRO A 91 -22.53 3.33 18.22
CA PRO A 91 -21.53 4.38 18.41
C PRO A 91 -20.11 3.83 18.57
N GLU A 92 -19.96 2.62 19.11
CA GLU A 92 -18.66 2.03 19.44
C GLU A 92 -17.77 1.87 18.21
N GLN A 93 -18.31 1.54 17.04
CA GLN A 93 -17.55 1.33 15.81
C GLN A 93 -16.99 2.64 15.25
N VAL A 94 -17.73 3.74 15.41
CA VAL A 94 -17.26 5.09 15.05
C VAL A 94 -16.22 5.57 16.05
N LEU A 95 -16.46 5.32 17.34
CA LEU A 95 -15.61 5.81 18.43
C LEU A 95 -14.34 4.98 18.65
N ASN A 96 -14.28 3.72 18.25
CA ASN A 96 -13.13 2.83 18.46
C ASN A 96 -12.23 2.67 17.23
N MET A 97 -12.63 3.20 16.06
CA MET A 97 -11.71 3.27 14.91
C MET A 97 -10.50 4.14 15.26
N THR A 98 -9.31 3.56 15.12
CA THR A 98 -8.04 4.26 15.37
C THR A 98 -7.88 5.42 14.39
N TRP A 99 -7.52 6.59 14.91
CA TRP A 99 -7.24 7.80 14.14
C TRP A 99 -6.05 8.54 14.77
N ASN A 100 -4.91 7.86 14.81
CA ASN A 100 -3.76 8.25 15.63
C ASN A 100 -2.68 8.96 14.80
N TYR A 101 -3.11 9.98 14.05
CA TYR A 101 -2.23 10.83 13.26
C TYR A 101 -1.72 12.00 14.10
N THR A 102 -0.47 12.42 13.84
CA THR A 102 0.17 13.53 14.56
C THR A 102 -0.67 14.81 14.49
N LYS A 103 -1.27 15.07 13.32
CA LYS A 103 -2.32 16.07 13.13
C LYS A 103 -3.61 15.36 12.73
N PRO A 104 -4.57 15.15 13.65
CA PRO A 104 -5.80 14.42 13.34
C PRO A 104 -6.62 15.01 12.19
N TYR A 105 -6.52 16.31 11.94
CA TYR A 105 -7.23 17.02 10.88
C TYR A 105 -6.49 17.04 9.54
N GLU A 106 -5.22 16.61 9.50
CA GLU A 106 -4.34 16.62 8.33
C GLU A 106 -3.44 15.36 8.39
N PRO A 107 -3.99 14.14 8.19
CA PRO A 107 -3.20 12.91 8.22
C PRO A 107 -2.09 12.94 7.16
N ALA A 108 -0.84 12.75 7.57
CA ALA A 108 0.28 12.78 6.63
C ALA A 108 0.35 11.48 5.83
N SER A 109 0.64 11.58 4.52
CA SER A 109 0.81 10.43 3.63
C SER A 109 1.86 9.44 4.12
N GLU A 110 2.93 9.93 4.77
CA GLU A 110 3.96 9.12 5.39
C GLU A 110 3.44 8.30 6.57
N GLU A 111 2.58 8.88 7.43
CA GLU A 111 1.97 8.16 8.55
C GLU A 111 1.07 7.02 8.05
N VAL A 112 0.21 7.31 7.07
CA VAL A 112 -0.69 6.31 6.47
C VAL A 112 0.08 5.21 5.71
N ALA A 113 1.18 5.57 5.04
CA ALA A 113 2.05 4.59 4.39
C ALA A 113 2.76 3.68 5.39
N MET A 114 3.25 4.21 6.51
CA MET A 114 3.85 3.43 7.59
C MET A 114 2.82 2.55 8.31
N GLU A 115 1.57 3.00 8.45
CA GLU A 115 0.47 2.16 8.94
C GLU A 115 0.15 1.02 7.96
N SER A 116 0.12 1.32 6.65
CA SER A 116 -0.10 0.33 5.60
C SER A 116 1.00 -0.74 5.57
N ASN A 117 2.27 -0.32 5.70
CA ASN A 117 3.41 -1.23 5.85
C ASN A 117 3.26 -2.10 7.11
N GLY A 118 3.09 -1.43 8.25
CA GLY A 118 2.94 -2.06 9.56
C GLY A 118 4.15 -1.95 10.47
N LYS A 119 3.92 -2.23 11.76
CA LYS A 119 4.90 -2.13 12.85
C LYS A 119 4.71 -3.23 13.88
N ALA A 120 5.75 -3.44 14.68
CA ALA A 120 5.67 -4.24 15.89
C ALA A 120 5.01 -3.45 17.04
N LEU A 121 4.00 -4.03 17.69
CA LEU A 121 3.32 -3.48 18.86
C LEU A 121 3.97 -3.93 20.19
N ALA A 122 4.79 -4.98 20.13
CA ALA A 122 5.66 -5.47 21.20
C ALA A 122 7.02 -5.89 20.62
N ASP A 123 8.00 -6.22 21.46
CA ASP A 123 9.24 -6.84 20.99
C ASP A 123 8.89 -8.21 20.36
N LEU A 124 9.23 -8.41 19.10
CA LEU A 124 9.03 -9.68 18.40
C LEU A 124 10.20 -10.59 18.72
N ILE A 125 9.93 -11.70 19.40
CA ILE A 125 10.93 -12.67 19.84
C ILE A 125 10.94 -13.86 18.88
N ASP A 126 12.11 -14.24 18.35
CA ASP A 126 12.27 -15.48 17.61
C ASP A 126 12.10 -16.68 18.56
N PRO A 127 11.10 -17.55 18.34
CA PRO A 127 10.84 -18.68 19.22
C PRO A 127 11.97 -19.72 19.22
N ALA A 128 12.80 -19.79 18.18
CA ALA A 128 13.90 -20.74 18.09
C ALA A 128 15.13 -20.29 18.88
N THR A 129 15.38 -18.98 18.95
CA THR A 129 16.61 -18.42 19.54
C THR A 129 16.38 -17.61 20.81
N GLY A 130 15.15 -17.17 21.07
CA GLY A 130 14.81 -16.22 22.14
C GLY A 130 15.29 -14.79 21.89
N ALA A 131 15.88 -14.51 20.73
CA ALA A 131 16.38 -13.18 20.38
C ALA A 131 15.25 -12.25 19.94
N VAL A 132 15.37 -10.95 20.22
CA VAL A 132 14.46 -9.94 19.67
C VAL A 132 14.82 -9.68 18.21
N VAL A 133 13.89 -9.96 17.29
CA VAL A 133 14.06 -9.76 15.84
C VAL A 133 13.51 -8.44 15.34
N VAL A 134 12.50 -7.87 16.02
CA VAL A 134 11.98 -6.53 15.75
C VAL A 134 11.61 -5.87 17.08
N LYS A 135 12.05 -4.64 17.32
CA LYS A 135 11.76 -3.92 18.55
C LYS A 135 10.36 -3.31 18.53
N LYS A 136 9.70 -3.20 19.68
CA LYS A 136 8.42 -2.49 19.82
C LYS A 136 8.50 -1.09 19.17
N GLY A 137 7.51 -0.77 18.34
CA GLY A 137 7.38 0.50 17.62
C GLY A 137 8.11 0.54 16.27
N GLN A 138 9.00 -0.40 15.99
CA GLN A 138 9.75 -0.45 14.73
C GLN A 138 8.86 -0.91 13.56
N GLN A 139 9.09 -0.34 12.38
CA GLN A 139 8.46 -0.78 11.13
C GLN A 139 8.85 -2.22 10.78
N LEU A 140 7.91 -2.97 10.21
CA LEU A 140 8.18 -4.31 9.69
C LEU A 140 8.92 -4.21 8.35
N SER A 141 9.90 -5.08 8.13
CA SER A 141 10.64 -5.20 6.87
C SER A 141 10.07 -6.29 5.95
N SER A 142 9.16 -7.12 6.45
CA SER A 142 8.53 -8.20 5.69
C SER A 142 7.21 -8.64 6.34
N PHE A 143 6.23 -9.04 5.53
CA PHE A 143 5.02 -9.68 6.03
C PHE A 143 5.29 -10.99 6.76
N ALA A 144 6.45 -11.63 6.56
CA ALA A 144 6.84 -12.82 7.32
C ALA A 144 7.06 -12.53 8.82
N GLN A 145 7.13 -11.26 9.22
CA GLN A 145 7.22 -10.82 10.62
C GLN A 145 5.84 -10.59 11.25
N LEU A 146 4.75 -10.60 10.47
CA LEU A 146 3.39 -10.49 11.00
C LEU A 146 3.03 -11.69 11.87
N ARG A 147 2.18 -11.45 12.86
CA ARG A 147 1.70 -12.44 13.83
C ARG A 147 0.21 -12.30 14.07
N ASP A 148 -0.42 -13.40 14.44
CA ASP A 148 -1.84 -13.56 14.77
C ASP A 148 -2.17 -13.32 16.26
N ASP A 149 -1.15 -13.04 17.08
CA ASP A 149 -1.24 -12.86 18.54
C ASP A 149 -1.45 -11.40 18.98
N GLY A 150 -1.68 -10.47 18.04
CA GLY A 150 -1.85 -9.05 18.30
C GLY A 150 -0.57 -8.28 18.61
N THR A 151 0.62 -8.88 18.48
CA THR A 151 1.90 -8.18 18.69
C THR A 151 2.38 -7.41 17.45
N THR A 152 1.65 -7.46 16.35
CA THR A 152 1.93 -6.70 15.12
C THR A 152 0.67 -6.03 14.57
N SER A 153 0.85 -4.95 13.81
CA SER A 153 -0.23 -4.27 13.09
C SER A 153 0.21 -3.96 11.66
N SER A 154 -0.67 -4.12 10.67
CA SER A 154 -0.46 -3.69 9.29
C SER A 154 -1.80 -3.38 8.64
N GLY A 155 -1.91 -2.21 7.99
CA GLY A 155 -3.11 -1.82 7.23
C GLY A 155 -3.25 -2.58 5.91
N CYS A 156 -2.14 -3.08 5.36
CA CYS A 156 -2.13 -3.87 4.13
C CYS A 156 -0.95 -4.84 4.14
N TRP A 157 -1.19 -6.11 4.50
CA TRP A 157 -0.10 -7.08 4.72
C TRP A 157 0.85 -7.25 3.52
N ILE A 158 0.34 -7.19 2.28
CA ILE A 158 1.17 -7.29 1.07
C ILE A 158 2.15 -6.13 0.90
N PHE A 159 1.96 -5.01 1.64
CA PHE A 159 2.83 -3.84 1.63
C PHE A 159 3.88 -3.86 2.73
N ALA A 160 3.86 -4.81 3.66
CA ALA A 160 4.92 -4.94 4.66
C ALA A 160 6.28 -5.18 3.98
N GLY A 161 7.18 -4.19 4.08
CA GLY A 161 8.41 -4.05 3.31
C GLY A 161 8.49 -2.79 2.44
N SER A 162 7.40 -2.03 2.29
CA SER A 162 7.36 -0.79 1.48
C SER A 162 7.92 0.43 2.21
N TRP A 163 7.85 0.44 3.55
CA TRP A 163 8.45 1.46 4.41
C TRP A 163 9.06 0.80 5.63
N THR A 164 10.38 0.66 5.66
CA THR A 164 11.08 -0.15 6.66
C THR A 164 11.94 0.74 7.57
N PRO A 165 12.67 0.19 8.55
CA PRO A 165 13.65 0.97 9.32
C PRO A 165 14.72 1.64 8.47
N GLU A 166 14.99 1.09 7.28
CA GLU A 166 15.90 1.66 6.28
C GLU A 166 15.27 2.81 5.47
N GLY A 167 13.97 3.07 5.63
CA GLY A 167 13.24 4.20 5.05
C GLY A 167 12.18 3.79 4.02
N ASN A 168 11.74 4.78 3.23
CA ASN A 168 10.69 4.62 2.23
C ASN A 168 11.24 3.93 0.96
N MET A 169 10.91 2.64 0.78
CA MET A 169 11.36 1.86 -0.38
C MET A 169 10.67 2.27 -1.67
N MET A 170 9.47 2.84 -1.59
CA MET A 170 8.67 3.33 -2.72
C MET A 170 9.30 4.56 -3.39
N ALA A 171 10.18 5.26 -2.68
CA ALA A 171 10.89 6.46 -3.14
C ALA A 171 12.25 6.17 -3.79
N ARG A 172 12.70 4.91 -3.86
CA ARG A 172 13.99 4.56 -4.48
C ARG A 172 13.99 4.86 -5.98
N ARG A 173 15.14 5.30 -6.50
CA ARG A 173 15.31 5.76 -7.90
C ARG A 173 16.50 5.11 -8.62
N ASP A 174 16.91 3.93 -8.17
CA ASP A 174 17.99 3.18 -8.83
C ASP A 174 17.44 2.37 -10.01
N ASN A 175 17.84 2.72 -11.22
CA ASN A 175 17.39 2.09 -12.47
C ASN A 175 18.38 1.04 -13.01
N ALA A 176 19.33 0.57 -12.20
CA ALA A 176 20.25 -0.47 -12.61
C ALA A 176 19.52 -1.76 -13.05
N ASP A 177 19.91 -2.28 -14.21
CA ASP A 177 19.50 -3.57 -14.75
C ASP A 177 20.74 -4.39 -15.13
N PRO A 178 21.41 -5.04 -14.16
CA PRO A 178 22.61 -5.82 -14.41
C PRO A 178 22.35 -7.06 -15.28
N SER A 179 21.09 -7.50 -15.37
CA SER A 179 20.70 -8.69 -16.14
C SER A 179 20.50 -8.42 -17.63
N GLY A 180 20.17 -7.18 -17.99
CA GLY A 180 19.70 -6.80 -19.33
C GLY A 180 18.28 -7.27 -19.67
N LEU A 181 17.53 -7.81 -18.70
CA LEU A 181 16.16 -8.32 -18.86
C LEU A 181 15.08 -7.27 -18.53
N GLY A 182 15.48 -6.04 -18.19
CA GLY A 182 14.58 -4.95 -17.80
C GLY A 182 14.14 -5.03 -16.34
N ASN A 183 14.84 -5.77 -15.47
CA ASN A 183 14.43 -5.96 -14.08
C ASN A 183 15.15 -5.02 -13.11
N THR A 184 14.55 -3.86 -12.82
CA THR A 184 15.15 -2.79 -12.01
C THR A 184 14.70 -2.84 -10.54
N LEU A 185 15.27 -3.79 -9.78
CA LEU A 185 14.93 -4.03 -8.37
C LEU A 185 15.13 -2.83 -7.44
N GLY A 186 16.00 -1.88 -7.83
CA GLY A 186 16.30 -0.65 -7.12
C GLY A 186 15.33 0.51 -7.38
N TRP A 187 14.39 0.37 -8.32
CA TRP A 187 13.43 1.43 -8.65
C TRP A 187 12.11 1.18 -7.95
N ALA A 188 11.70 2.11 -7.09
CA ALA A 188 10.51 2.00 -6.25
C ALA A 188 10.48 0.68 -5.47
N TRP A 189 9.29 0.17 -5.12
CA TRP A 189 9.12 -1.12 -4.47
C TRP A 189 7.88 -1.84 -5.00
N ALA A 190 8.01 -3.13 -5.33
CA ALA A 190 6.89 -3.92 -5.83
C ALA A 190 6.32 -4.87 -4.77
N TRP A 191 5.01 -4.99 -4.66
CA TRP A 191 4.43 -6.06 -3.82
C TRP A 191 4.29 -7.35 -4.62
N PRO A 192 4.51 -8.55 -4.03
CA PRO A 192 4.98 -8.80 -2.66
C PRO A 192 6.52 -8.82 -2.55
N LEU A 193 7.09 -8.28 -1.47
CA LEU A 193 8.53 -8.33 -1.12
C LEU A 193 9.50 -8.01 -2.27
N ASN A 194 9.17 -7.00 -3.06
CA ASN A 194 9.94 -6.53 -4.21
C ASN A 194 10.10 -7.55 -5.36
N ARG A 195 9.31 -8.64 -5.37
CA ARG A 195 9.27 -9.65 -6.45
C ARG A 195 8.64 -9.05 -7.70
N ARG A 196 9.42 -8.90 -8.76
CA ARG A 196 8.99 -8.21 -9.99
C ARG A 196 8.22 -9.14 -10.91
N ILE A 197 8.61 -10.41 -10.96
CA ILE A 197 7.95 -11.45 -11.76
C ILE A 197 7.37 -12.50 -10.79
N LEU A 198 6.04 -12.56 -10.72
CA LEU A 198 5.36 -13.59 -9.91
C LEU A 198 5.60 -14.98 -10.51
N TYR A 199 5.60 -15.99 -9.64
CA TYR A 199 5.77 -17.39 -10.02
C TYR A 199 7.11 -17.67 -10.74
N ASN A 200 8.14 -16.85 -10.49
CA ASN A 200 9.44 -16.96 -11.16
C ASN A 200 10.18 -18.28 -10.86
N ARG A 201 9.78 -19.08 -9.86
CA ARG A 201 10.23 -20.48 -9.74
C ARG A 201 9.90 -21.31 -10.97
N ALA A 202 8.79 -21.05 -11.65
CA ALA A 202 8.39 -21.75 -12.87
C ALA A 202 9.27 -21.41 -14.09
N SER A 203 10.21 -20.46 -13.98
CA SER A 203 11.18 -20.17 -15.04
C SER A 203 12.27 -21.26 -15.20
N ALA A 204 12.28 -22.26 -14.31
CA ALA A 204 13.24 -23.35 -14.29
C ALA A 204 12.54 -24.71 -14.11
N ASP A 205 13.19 -25.78 -14.55
CA ASP A 205 12.76 -27.16 -14.39
C ASP A 205 12.74 -27.61 -12.90
N PRO A 206 12.26 -28.83 -12.58
CA PRO A 206 12.26 -29.34 -11.20
C PRO A 206 13.66 -29.40 -10.56
N GLN A 207 14.72 -29.56 -11.37
CA GLN A 207 16.12 -29.58 -10.96
C GLN A 207 16.74 -28.18 -10.85
N GLY A 208 15.99 -27.13 -11.19
CA GLY A 208 16.41 -25.74 -11.09
C GLY A 208 17.23 -25.25 -12.28
N ASN A 209 17.23 -25.99 -13.39
CA ASN A 209 17.84 -25.53 -14.64
C ASN A 209 16.85 -24.59 -15.35
N PRO A 210 17.29 -23.39 -15.81
CA PRO A 210 16.42 -22.48 -16.54
C PRO A 210 15.89 -23.11 -17.83
N TRP A 211 14.60 -22.92 -18.12
CA TRP A 211 14.03 -23.36 -19.40
C TRP A 211 14.66 -22.65 -20.60
N ASP A 212 15.02 -21.37 -20.42
CA ASP A 212 15.81 -20.60 -21.36
C ASP A 212 17.03 -20.00 -20.63
N PRO A 213 18.25 -20.47 -20.92
CA PRO A 213 19.48 -19.96 -20.30
C PRO A 213 19.72 -18.46 -20.50
N LYS A 214 19.16 -17.84 -21.55
CA LYS A 214 19.28 -16.40 -21.81
C LYS A 214 18.30 -15.55 -20.99
N ARG A 215 17.29 -16.17 -20.38
CA ARG A 215 16.23 -15.53 -19.57
C ARG A 215 16.15 -16.15 -18.17
N GLN A 216 17.28 -16.55 -17.60
CA GLN A 216 17.35 -17.08 -16.25
C GLN A 216 16.92 -16.01 -15.23
N LEU A 217 15.79 -16.20 -14.55
CA LEU A 217 15.38 -15.33 -13.45
C LEU A 217 15.98 -15.77 -12.12
N LEU A 218 15.94 -17.08 -11.87
CA LEU A 218 16.43 -17.70 -10.64
C LEU A 218 17.37 -18.88 -10.96
N LYS A 219 18.24 -19.17 -10.01
CA LYS A 219 19.12 -20.33 -9.97
C LYS A 219 19.25 -20.82 -8.53
N TRP A 220 19.41 -22.13 -8.36
CA TRP A 220 19.80 -22.71 -7.08
C TRP A 220 21.31 -22.61 -6.87
N GLU A 221 21.73 -21.98 -5.75
CA GLU A 221 23.14 -21.77 -5.41
C GLU A 221 23.65 -22.69 -4.29
N GLY A 222 23.05 -23.89 -4.14
CA GLY A 222 23.52 -24.86 -3.14
C GLY A 222 23.09 -24.53 -1.71
N GLY A 223 21.89 -23.96 -1.55
CA GLY A 223 21.32 -23.64 -0.23
C GLY A 223 20.21 -22.60 -0.28
N LYS A 224 20.14 -21.82 -1.36
CA LYS A 224 19.09 -20.81 -1.60
C LYS A 224 18.82 -20.63 -3.09
N TRP A 225 17.63 -20.13 -3.39
CA TRP A 225 17.31 -19.54 -4.69
C TRP A 225 17.86 -18.11 -4.74
N ALA A 226 18.57 -17.77 -5.81
CA ALA A 226 19.09 -16.43 -6.07
C ALA A 226 19.09 -16.16 -7.58
N GLY A 227 19.21 -14.91 -7.99
CA GLY A 227 19.26 -14.56 -9.40
C GLY A 227 18.95 -13.09 -9.66
N TRP A 228 18.35 -12.83 -10.82
CA TRP A 228 18.04 -11.48 -11.30
C TRP A 228 16.70 -10.94 -10.79
N ASP A 229 15.93 -11.74 -10.05
CA ASP A 229 14.71 -11.31 -9.35
C ASP A 229 14.67 -11.90 -7.92
N ILE A 230 13.81 -11.36 -7.07
CA ILE A 230 13.57 -11.92 -5.73
C ILE A 230 12.79 -13.25 -5.88
N PRO A 231 13.22 -14.36 -5.27
CA PRO A 231 12.50 -15.62 -5.39
C PRO A 231 11.06 -15.53 -4.89
N ASP A 232 10.10 -15.83 -5.77
CA ASP A 232 8.70 -16.05 -5.43
C ASP A 232 8.47 -17.52 -5.10
N TYR A 233 9.16 -17.98 -4.06
CA TYR A 233 9.19 -19.39 -3.69
C TYR A 233 9.62 -19.60 -2.24
N SER A 234 9.41 -20.81 -1.74
CA SER A 234 9.99 -21.25 -0.47
C SER A 234 11.50 -21.49 -0.60
N ALA A 235 12.17 -21.79 0.51
CA ALA A 235 13.56 -22.21 0.52
C ALA A 235 13.78 -23.67 0.06
N ALA A 236 12.74 -24.36 -0.44
CA ALA A 236 12.83 -25.76 -0.84
C ALA A 236 13.83 -25.97 -1.98
N ALA A 237 14.68 -27.00 -1.83
CA ALA A 237 15.69 -27.36 -2.82
C ALA A 237 15.06 -27.93 -4.10
N PRO A 238 15.80 -27.92 -5.23
CA PRO A 238 15.39 -28.61 -6.45
C PRO A 238 15.14 -30.11 -6.21
N GLY A 239 14.19 -30.68 -6.95
CA GLY A 239 13.77 -32.07 -6.79
C GLY A 239 12.92 -32.36 -5.56
N SER A 240 12.48 -31.34 -4.82
CA SER A 240 11.47 -31.48 -3.77
C SER A 240 10.04 -31.55 -4.35
N ASP A 241 9.11 -32.13 -3.59
CA ASP A 241 7.68 -32.23 -3.97
C ASP A 241 6.90 -30.90 -3.75
N VAL A 242 7.60 -29.76 -3.76
CA VAL A 242 6.99 -28.43 -3.62
C VAL A 242 6.78 -27.83 -5.02
N GLY A 243 5.54 -27.44 -5.32
CA GLY A 243 5.18 -26.81 -6.60
C GLY A 243 5.44 -25.29 -6.62
N PRO A 244 5.60 -24.65 -7.78
CA PRO A 244 6.15 -23.30 -7.97
C PRO A 244 5.21 -22.13 -7.56
N PHE A 245 4.36 -22.35 -6.56
CA PHE A 245 3.33 -21.39 -6.16
C PHE A 245 3.84 -20.39 -5.12
N ILE A 246 3.16 -19.24 -5.09
CA ILE A 246 3.44 -18.14 -4.17
C ILE A 246 3.33 -18.58 -2.71
N VAL A 247 4.27 -18.12 -1.89
CA VAL A 247 4.18 -18.25 -0.43
C VAL A 247 3.30 -17.12 0.11
N LEU A 248 2.12 -17.46 0.61
CA LEU A 248 1.22 -16.54 1.31
C LEU A 248 1.71 -16.32 2.76
N ALA A 249 1.34 -15.18 3.35
CA ALA A 249 1.48 -15.00 4.79
C ALA A 249 0.73 -16.12 5.51
N ARG A 250 1.41 -16.81 6.44
CA ARG A 250 0.74 -17.69 7.40
C ARG A 250 0.19 -16.75 8.48
N MET A 251 -1.04 -16.30 8.27
CA MET A 251 -1.86 -15.67 9.31
C MET A 251 -2.55 -16.75 10.13
#